data_AF-A0A6G0VXI3-F1
#
_entry.id   AF-A0A6G0VXI3-F1
#
_cell.length_a   1.000
_cell.length_b   1.000
_cell.length_c   1.000
_cell.angle_alpha   90.00
_cell.angle_beta   90.00
_cell.angle_gamma   90.00
#
_symmetry.space_group_name_H-M   'P 1'
#
loop_
_entity.id
_entity.type
_entity.pdbx_description
1 polymer ?
#
loop_
_entity_poly.entity_id
_entity_poly.type
_entity_poly.pdbx_seq_one_letter_code
_entity_poly.pdbx_strand_id
1 'polypeptide(L)'
;MTNLSEFPGPETEPNLNVDEIFKGFFETAITDAKTLFELVTDVLSKLTLNIPNCRGQCYDGAANVSGHKSGLQKRINDLVPRALYVYYTAHTLNLVVQDAMLNVERSRDFLFLVRSIIVFVRNSPKRQAIFNSLQVELELTSRSLRPFCPTR
;
A
#
# COMPACT_ATOMS: atom_id res chain seq x y z
N MET A 1 45.96 -43.75 5.33
CA MET A 1 44.62 -43.78 4.73
C MET A 1 43.62 -43.57 5.85
N THR A 2 43.24 -42.32 6.10
CA THR A 2 42.14 -41.96 7.01
C THR A 2 40.96 -41.55 6.15
N ASN A 3 39.83 -42.19 6.43
CA ASN A 3 38.62 -42.21 5.61
C ASN A 3 37.94 -40.82 5.62
N LEU A 4 37.62 -40.30 4.44
CA LEU A 4 37.02 -38.97 4.20
C LEU A 4 35.47 -39.00 4.21
N SER A 5 34.85 -39.91 4.96
CA SER A 5 33.42 -40.25 4.79
C SER A 5 32.45 -39.68 5.82
N GLU A 6 32.73 -38.53 6.44
CA GLU A 6 31.76 -37.85 7.32
C GLU A 6 31.68 -36.35 7.00
N PHE A 7 31.23 -36.03 5.80
CA PHE A 7 30.53 -34.75 5.57
C PHE A 7 29.03 -35.03 5.65
N PRO A 8 28.29 -34.44 6.60
CA PRO A 8 26.84 -34.55 6.59
C PRO A 8 26.31 -33.98 5.27
N GLY A 9 25.50 -34.78 4.57
CA GLY A 9 24.86 -34.38 3.32
C GLY A 9 23.96 -33.15 3.51
N PRO A 10 23.55 -32.50 2.41
CA PRO A 10 22.74 -31.29 2.47
C PRO A 10 21.46 -31.57 3.25
N GLU A 11 21.32 -30.95 4.41
CA GLU A 11 20.06 -30.91 5.14
C GLU A 11 18.99 -30.45 4.16
N THR A 12 17.96 -31.26 3.97
CA THR A 12 16.82 -30.96 3.10
C THR A 12 16.27 -29.60 3.50
N GLU A 13 16.36 -28.61 2.62
CA GLU A 13 15.85 -27.28 2.92
C GLU A 13 14.38 -27.39 3.37
N PRO A 14 14.00 -26.71 4.47
CA PRO A 14 12.62 -26.72 4.92
C PRO A 14 11.73 -26.24 3.78
N ASN A 15 10.59 -26.91 3.57
CA ASN A 15 9.63 -26.52 2.56
C ASN A 15 9.13 -25.10 2.87
N LEU A 16 9.59 -24.11 2.09
CA LEU A 16 9.27 -22.69 2.27
C LEU A 16 7.94 -22.39 1.57
N ASN A 17 6.87 -22.32 2.35
CA ASN A 17 5.60 -21.76 1.87
C ASN A 17 5.57 -20.25 2.09
N VAL A 18 5.15 -19.53 1.05
CA VAL A 18 4.99 -18.07 1.08
C VAL A 18 3.53 -17.74 1.33
N ASP A 19 3.25 -17.03 2.42
CA ASP A 19 1.92 -16.58 2.79
C ASP A 19 1.86 -15.04 2.88
N GLU A 20 0.77 -14.45 2.39
CA GLU A 20 0.46 -13.04 2.58
C GLU A 20 -0.61 -12.89 3.68
N ILE A 21 -0.27 -12.20 4.77
CA ILE A 21 -1.12 -12.12 5.97
C ILE A 21 -1.34 -10.66 6.36
N PHE A 22 -2.59 -10.20 6.25
CA PHE A 22 -2.99 -8.90 6.79
C PHE A 22 -2.99 -8.92 8.33
N LYS A 23 -2.34 -7.94 8.95
CA LYS A 23 -2.18 -7.88 10.41
C LYS A 23 -3.14 -6.90 11.12
N GLY A 24 -3.65 -5.90 10.41
CA GLY A 24 -4.60 -4.94 10.99
C GLY A 24 -4.35 -3.49 10.57
N PHE A 25 -5.19 -2.62 11.11
CA PHE A 25 -5.02 -1.17 11.06
C PHE A 25 -4.57 -0.67 12.43
N PHE A 26 -3.58 0.22 12.43
CA PHE A 26 -3.02 0.81 13.64
C PHE A 26 -3.11 2.33 13.52
N GLU A 27 -3.76 2.95 14.50
CA GLU A 27 -4.00 4.40 14.50
C GLU A 27 -2.84 5.17 15.12
N THR A 28 -2.62 6.38 14.60
CA THR A 28 -1.71 7.37 15.20
C THR A 28 -2.22 8.76 14.87
N ALA A 29 -2.10 9.70 15.82
CA ALA A 29 -2.45 11.10 15.61
C ALA A 29 -1.38 11.85 14.80
N ILE A 30 -0.13 11.35 14.78
CA ILE A 30 1.03 12.00 14.16
C ILE A 30 1.66 11.04 13.15
N THR A 31 1.94 11.53 11.94
CA THR A 31 2.42 10.74 10.80
C THR A 31 3.84 11.11 10.38
N ASP A 32 4.63 11.72 11.27
CA ASP A 32 6.05 11.92 11.01
C ASP A 32 6.83 10.60 11.06
N ALA A 33 8.00 10.60 10.44
CA ALA A 33 8.81 9.40 10.26
C ALA A 33 9.22 8.72 11.59
N LYS A 34 9.41 9.50 12.66
CA LYS A 34 9.80 8.96 13.97
C LYS A 34 8.61 8.27 14.62
N THR A 35 7.46 8.92 14.68
CA THR A 35 6.24 8.31 15.24
C THR A 35 5.85 7.04 14.49
N LEU A 36 5.93 7.05 13.15
CA LEU A 36 5.64 5.85 12.35
C LEU A 36 6.64 4.71 12.62
N PHE A 37 7.91 5.02 12.84
CA PHE A 37 8.92 4.02 13.19
C PHE A 37 8.61 3.38 14.54
N GLU A 38 8.36 4.20 15.57
CA GLU A 38 8.00 3.72 16.91
C GLU A 38 6.76 2.83 16.85
N LEU A 39 5.70 3.28 16.14
CA LEU A 39 4.47 2.52 15.94
C LEU A 39 4.73 1.16 15.28
N VAL A 40 5.46 1.12 14.16
CA VAL A 40 5.75 -0.13 13.44
C VAL A 40 6.55 -1.09 14.32
N THR A 41 7.57 -0.60 15.02
CA THR A 41 8.39 -1.45 15.89
C THR A 41 7.61 -2.02 17.08
N ASP A 42 6.74 -1.21 17.70
CA ASP A 42 5.86 -1.64 18.79
C ASP A 42 4.84 -2.68 18.32
N VAL A 43 4.20 -2.45 17.17
CA VAL A 43 3.25 -3.39 16.56
C VAL A 43 3.91 -4.72 16.23
N LEU A 44 5.08 -4.70 15.57
CA LEU A 44 5.81 -5.93 15.24
C LEU A 44 6.19 -6.70 16.52
N SER A 45 6.65 -5.99 17.56
CA SER A 45 6.96 -6.59 18.87
C SER A 45 5.73 -7.26 19.50
N LYS A 46 4.58 -6.57 19.53
CA LYS A 46 3.30 -7.11 20.06
C LYS A 46 2.80 -8.33 19.29
N LEU A 47 3.08 -8.38 17.98
CA LEU A 47 2.77 -9.52 17.13
C LEU A 47 3.82 -10.63 17.19
N THR A 48 4.83 -10.52 18.05
CA THR A 48 5.97 -11.45 18.17
C THR A 48 6.78 -11.61 16.87
N LEU A 49 6.72 -10.59 16.00
CA LEU A 49 7.48 -10.52 14.76
C LEU A 49 8.79 -9.78 15.01
N ASN A 50 9.89 -10.54 15.06
CA ASN A 50 11.19 -9.96 15.38
C ASN A 50 11.73 -9.11 14.20
N ILE A 51 11.91 -7.80 14.41
CA ILE A 51 12.35 -6.88 13.37
C ILE A 51 13.69 -7.25 12.68
N PRO A 52 14.71 -7.85 13.33
CA PRO A 52 15.94 -8.28 12.66
C PRO A 52 15.74 -9.40 11.62
N ASN A 53 14.59 -10.08 11.66
CA ASN A 53 14.18 -11.05 10.64
C ASN A 53 13.56 -10.38 9.41
N CYS A 54 13.30 -9.07 9.46
CA CYS A 54 12.87 -8.31 8.29
C CYS A 54 13.92 -8.39 7.18
N ARG A 55 13.46 -8.66 5.96
CA ARG A 55 14.27 -8.73 4.74
C ARG A 55 13.80 -7.76 3.65
N GLY A 56 12.61 -7.20 3.80
CA GLY A 56 12.06 -6.24 2.86
C GLY A 56 11.06 -5.31 3.53
N GLN A 57 10.98 -4.09 3.00
CA GLN A 57 10.04 -3.06 3.42
C GLN A 57 9.56 -2.31 2.19
N CYS A 58 8.27 -2.00 2.12
CA CYS A 58 7.67 -1.34 0.96
C CYS A 58 6.70 -0.26 1.42
N TYR A 59 6.84 0.95 0.86
CA TYR A 59 6.01 2.10 1.19
C TYR A 59 5.72 2.93 -0.06
N ASP A 60 4.69 3.77 -0.01
CA ASP A 60 4.40 4.76 -1.04
C ASP A 60 5.44 5.89 -1.08
N GLY A 61 5.22 6.88 -1.94
CA GLY A 61 6.15 7.99 -2.14
C GLY A 61 6.13 9.08 -1.07
N ALA A 62 5.30 9.00 -0.02
CA ALA A 62 5.20 10.06 0.97
C ALA A 62 6.52 10.25 1.74
N ALA A 63 6.99 11.48 1.85
CA ALA A 63 8.34 11.80 2.36
C ALA A 63 8.62 11.22 3.76
N ASN A 64 7.61 11.12 4.62
CA ASN A 64 7.75 10.56 5.97
C ASN A 64 8.00 9.05 5.97
N VAL A 65 7.60 8.32 4.92
CA VAL A 65 7.85 6.87 4.81
C VAL A 65 8.96 6.51 3.82
N SER A 66 9.05 7.23 2.69
CA SER A 66 10.03 6.98 1.62
C SER A 66 11.35 7.76 1.78
N GLY A 67 11.38 8.76 2.66
CA GLY A 67 12.49 9.70 2.77
C GLY A 67 13.84 9.01 3.02
N HIS A 68 14.80 9.25 2.14
CA HIS A 68 16.12 8.60 2.20
C HIS A 68 17.04 9.11 3.32
N LYS A 69 16.72 10.28 3.91
CA LYS A 69 17.51 10.88 5.00
C LYS A 69 16.93 10.63 6.37
N SER A 70 15.62 10.77 6.50
CA SER A 70 14.94 10.79 7.81
C SER A 70 13.61 10.04 7.82
N GLY A 71 13.20 9.45 6.69
CA GLY A 71 11.94 8.73 6.55
C GLY A 71 11.95 7.39 7.30
N LEU A 72 10.77 6.79 7.45
CA LEU A 72 10.60 5.47 8.06
C LEU A 72 11.54 4.45 7.43
N GLN A 73 11.62 4.41 6.09
CA GLN A 73 12.43 3.40 5.43
C GLN A 73 13.91 3.47 5.81
N LYS A 74 14.43 4.71 5.95
CA LYS A 74 15.81 4.93 6.36
C LYS A 74 16.04 4.44 7.79
N ARG A 75 15.10 4.73 8.70
CA ARG A 75 15.18 4.30 10.11
C ARG A 75 15.15 2.77 10.26
N ILE A 76 14.28 2.10 9.51
CA ILE A 76 14.22 0.63 9.48
C ILE A 76 15.50 0.05 8.85
N ASN A 77 16.03 0.66 7.79
CA ASN A 77 17.28 0.22 7.17
C ASN A 77 18.48 0.40 8.09
N ASP A 78 18.55 1.49 8.87
CA ASP A 78 19.60 1.71 9.87
C ASP A 78 19.57 0.66 10.98
N LEU A 79 18.38 0.20 11.39
CA LEU A 79 18.20 -0.87 12.37
C LEU A 79 18.46 -2.26 11.77
N VAL A 80 18.04 -2.48 10.53
CA VAL A 80 18.12 -3.76 9.82
C VAL A 80 18.63 -3.51 8.40
N PRO A 81 19.96 -3.44 8.19
CA PRO A 81 20.55 -3.14 6.87
C PRO A 81 20.16 -4.13 5.77
N ARG A 82 19.73 -5.34 6.15
CA ARG A 82 19.24 -6.38 5.24
C ARG A 82 17.77 -6.22 4.83
N ALA A 83 17.05 -5.26 5.39
CA ALA A 83 15.66 -4.96 5.02
C ALA A 83 15.63 -4.03 3.81
N LEU A 84 15.58 -4.64 2.61
CA LEU A 84 15.61 -3.91 1.35
C LEU A 84 14.36 -3.04 1.20
N TYR A 85 14.57 -1.76 0.88
CA TYR A 85 13.47 -0.86 0.57
C TYR A 85 13.03 -1.01 -0.88
N VAL A 86 11.73 -1.25 -1.07
CA VAL A 86 11.06 -1.25 -2.36
C VAL A 86 10.11 -0.08 -2.42
N TYR A 87 10.28 0.78 -3.43
CA TYR A 87 9.34 1.85 -3.69
C TYR A 87 8.05 1.29 -4.28
N TYR A 88 6.90 1.61 -3.68
CA TYR A 88 5.61 1.14 -4.16
C TYR A 88 5.20 1.90 -5.43
N THR A 89 5.43 1.28 -6.59
CA THR A 89 5.22 1.88 -7.93
C THR A 89 3.77 1.89 -8.41
N ALA A 90 2.82 1.28 -7.69
CA ALA A 90 1.43 1.25 -8.13
C ALA A 90 0.86 2.67 -8.29
N HIS A 91 1.30 3.60 -7.44
CA HIS A 91 0.98 5.01 -7.55
C HIS A 91 1.51 5.63 -8.85
N THR A 92 2.79 5.40 -9.16
CA THR A 92 3.42 5.87 -10.39
C THR A 92 2.75 5.27 -11.62
N LEU A 93 2.39 3.98 -11.57
CA LEU A 93 1.66 3.32 -12.64
C LEU A 93 0.29 3.97 -12.86
N ASN A 94 -0.45 4.24 -11.78
CA ASN A 94 -1.74 4.91 -11.87
C ASN A 94 -1.60 6.32 -12.49
N LEU A 95 -0.56 7.07 -12.12
CA LEU A 95 -0.26 8.38 -12.71
C LEU A 95 0.08 8.29 -14.19
N VAL A 96 0.93 7.33 -14.60
CA VAL A 96 1.29 7.12 -16.01
C VAL A 96 0.07 6.72 -16.83
N VAL A 97 -0.79 5.85 -16.30
CA VAL A 97 -2.04 5.45 -16.97
C VAL A 97 -2.96 6.66 -17.12
N GLN A 98 -3.14 7.47 -16.08
CA GLN A 98 -3.94 8.69 -16.15
C GLN A 98 -3.40 9.67 -17.19
N ASP A 99 -2.09 9.93 -17.19
CA ASP A 99 -1.45 10.81 -18.15
C ASP A 99 -1.63 10.31 -19.59
N ALA A 100 -1.39 9.02 -19.82
CA ALA A 100 -1.64 8.38 -21.12
C ALA A 100 -3.10 8.51 -21.57
N MET A 101 -4.06 8.33 -20.66
CA MET A 101 -5.49 8.50 -20.96
C MET A 101 -5.85 9.94 -21.30
N LEU A 102 -5.22 10.94 -20.68
CA LEU A 102 -5.46 12.36 -20.99
C LEU A 102 -4.95 12.74 -22.38
N ASN A 103 -3.97 12.02 -22.90
CA ASN A 103 -3.43 12.19 -24.26
C ASN A 103 -4.31 11.56 -25.36
N VAL A 104 -5.32 10.76 -24.99
CA VAL A 104 -6.30 10.19 -25.92
C VAL A 104 -7.63 10.92 -25.77
N GLU A 105 -8.05 11.66 -26.81
CA GLU A 105 -9.23 12.54 -26.77
C GLU A 105 -10.49 11.86 -26.23
N ARG A 106 -10.81 10.67 -26.75
CA ARG A 106 -11.98 9.89 -26.31
C ARG A 106 -11.90 9.49 -24.84
N SER A 107 -10.72 9.08 -24.38
CA SER A 107 -10.49 8.67 -22.98
C SER A 107 -10.57 9.87 -22.04
N ARG A 108 -9.97 11.01 -22.42
CA ARG A 108 -10.06 12.27 -21.71
C ARG A 108 -11.51 12.73 -21.54
N ASP A 109 -12.28 12.74 -22.62
CA ASP A 109 -13.68 13.21 -22.61
C ASP A 109 -14.56 12.29 -21.75
N PHE A 110 -14.36 10.98 -21.85
CA PHE A 110 -15.03 10.01 -20.99
C PHE A 110 -14.70 10.23 -19.52
N LEU A 111 -13.42 10.37 -19.16
CA LEU A 111 -12.99 10.64 -17.79
C LEU A 111 -13.57 11.97 -17.26
N PHE A 112 -13.61 13.00 -18.09
CA PHE A 112 -14.19 14.29 -17.75
C PHE A 112 -15.70 14.18 -17.47
N LEU A 113 -16.43 13.44 -18.31
CA LEU A 113 -17.86 13.19 -18.11
C LEU A 113 -18.12 12.45 -16.80
N VAL A 114 -17.40 11.35 -16.56
CA VAL A 114 -17.51 10.57 -15.31
C VAL A 114 -17.24 11.45 -14.10
N ARG A 115 -16.16 12.24 -14.13
CA ARG A 115 -15.82 13.18 -13.05
C ARG A 115 -16.93 14.20 -12.83
N SER A 116 -17.50 14.74 -13.91
CA SER A 116 -18.57 15.74 -13.86
C SER A 116 -19.84 15.18 -13.21
N ILE A 117 -20.22 13.94 -13.54
CA ILE A 117 -21.36 13.26 -12.91
C ILE A 117 -21.12 13.05 -11.41
N ILE A 118 -19.93 12.58 -11.04
CA ILE A 118 -19.57 12.37 -9.63
C ILE A 118 -19.64 13.67 -8.84
N VAL A 119 -19.06 14.75 -9.38
CA VAL A 119 -19.07 16.08 -8.76
C VAL A 119 -20.49 16.62 -8.67
N PHE A 120 -21.29 16.47 -9.73
CA PHE A 120 -22.70 16.87 -9.73
C PHE A 120 -23.45 16.20 -8.58
N VAL A 121 -23.38 14.87 -8.44
CA VAL A 121 -24.08 14.15 -7.37
C VAL A 121 -23.55 14.57 -5.99
N ARG A 122 -22.23 14.59 -5.79
CA ARG A 122 -21.61 14.81 -4.47
C ARG A 122 -21.67 16.25 -3.97
N ASN A 123 -21.73 17.24 -4.85
CA ASN A 123 -21.79 18.66 -4.44
C ASN A 123 -23.16 19.07 -3.87
N SER A 124 -24.13 18.16 -3.78
CA SER A 124 -25.42 18.44 -3.16
C SER A 124 -25.85 17.28 -2.26
N PRO A 125 -26.04 17.51 -0.94
CA PRO A 125 -26.56 16.49 -0.04
C PRO A 125 -27.91 15.91 -0.51
N LYS A 126 -28.76 16.75 -1.12
CA LYS A 126 -30.05 16.34 -1.70
C LYS A 126 -29.86 15.35 -2.85
N ARG A 127 -28.96 15.65 -3.80
CA ARG A 127 -28.68 14.74 -4.94
C ARG A 127 -28.01 13.46 -4.48
N GLN A 128 -27.14 13.54 -3.48
CA GLN A 128 -26.52 12.37 -2.88
C GLN A 128 -27.54 11.46 -2.18
N ALA A 129 -28.52 12.03 -1.48
CA ALA A 129 -29.63 11.26 -0.90
C ALA A 129 -30.46 10.54 -1.98
N ILE A 130 -30.84 11.25 -3.05
CA ILE A 130 -31.56 10.67 -4.19
C ILE A 130 -30.77 9.52 -4.82
N PHE A 131 -29.47 9.73 -5.06
CA PHE A 131 -28.59 8.69 -5.61
C PHE A 131 -28.59 7.44 -4.72
N ASN A 132 -28.44 7.60 -3.39
CA ASN A 132 -28.44 6.47 -2.46
C ASN A 132 -29.78 5.72 -2.47
N SER A 133 -30.91 6.44 -2.53
CA SER A 133 -32.23 5.82 -2.63
C SER A 133 -32.37 4.96 -3.90
N LEU A 134 -31.92 5.48 -5.05
CA LEU A 134 -31.94 4.73 -6.31
C LEU A 134 -31.04 3.49 -6.27
N GLN A 135 -29.88 3.54 -5.62
CA GLN A 135 -29.03 2.36 -5.46
C GLN A 135 -29.72 1.26 -4.65
N VAL A 136 -30.50 1.63 -3.63
CA VAL A 136 -31.29 0.66 -2.83
C VAL A 136 -32.43 0.06 -3.64
N GLU A 137 -33.18 0.89 -4.38
CA GLU A 137 -34.30 0.45 -5.23
C GLU A 137 -33.85 -0.54 -6.31
N LEU A 138 -32.67 -0.30 -6.90
CA LEU A 138 -32.10 -1.15 -7.94
C LEU A 138 -31.31 -2.36 -7.39
N GLU A 139 -31.35 -2.59 -6.08
CA GLU A 139 -30.63 -3.66 -5.38
C GLU A 139 -29.11 -3.67 -5.67
N LEU A 140 -28.53 -2.50 -5.94
CA LEU A 140 -27.12 -2.38 -6.27
C LEU A 140 -26.25 -2.44 -5.01
N THR A 141 -25.15 -3.20 -5.10
CA THR A 141 -24.19 -3.37 -4.01
C THR A 141 -23.27 -2.14 -3.82
N SER A 142 -23.08 -1.34 -4.88
CA SER A 142 -22.20 -0.17 -4.84
C SER A 142 -22.92 1.10 -4.38
N ARG A 143 -22.78 1.45 -3.11
CA ARG A 143 -23.47 2.61 -2.52
C ARG A 143 -22.70 3.93 -2.61
N SER A 144 -21.57 3.96 -3.31
CA SER A 144 -20.71 5.15 -3.32
C SER A 144 -20.15 5.45 -4.70
N LEU A 145 -20.33 6.69 -5.16
CA LEU A 145 -19.58 7.25 -6.27
C LEU A 145 -18.19 7.66 -5.78
N ARG A 146 -17.18 6.89 -6.17
CA ARG A 146 -15.79 7.20 -5.84
C ARG A 146 -15.15 7.93 -7.02
N PRO A 147 -14.66 9.17 -6.82
CA PRO A 147 -13.91 9.85 -7.86
C PRO A 147 -12.66 9.03 -8.17
N PHE A 148 -12.20 9.16 -9.40
CA PHE A 148 -10.84 8.74 -9.72
C PHE A 148 -9.90 9.51 -8.79
N CYS A 149 -9.15 8.79 -7.97
CA CYS A 149 -8.18 9.43 -7.09
C CYS A 149 -6.95 9.72 -7.96
N PRO A 150 -6.58 11.00 -8.17
CA PRO A 150 -5.36 11.31 -8.92
C PRO A 150 -4.14 10.65 -8.28
N THR A 151 -4.22 10.48 -6.96
CA THR A 151 -3.13 10.05 -6.08
C THR A 151 -3.54 8.92 -5.14
N ARG A 152 -4.25 7.89 -5.62
CA ARG A 152 -4.13 6.60 -4.94
C ARG A 152 -3.01 5.83 -5.64
#